data_AF-A0A9Q5ZGB7-F1
#
_entry.id   AF-A0A9Q5ZGB7-F1
#
_cell.length_a   1.000
_cell.length_b   1.000
_cell.length_c   1.000
_cell.angle_alpha   90.00
_cell.angle_beta   90.00
_cell.angle_gamma   90.00
#
_symmetry.space_group_name_H-M   'P 1'
#
loop_
_entity.id
_entity.type
_entity.pdbx_description
1 polymer ?
#
loop_
_entity_poly.entity_id
_entity_poly.type
_entity_poly.pdbx_seq_one_letter_code
_entity_poly.pdbx_strand_id
1 'polypeptide(L)'
;MPTTQSITVKRTENLGNFSNKVIEETILLNEGEDPDEERRKLSLKIERSLHEDTRQQVKEEIGELRQEKSKLNSELRELRERIRKYKVVLEVHQAFIESAGDILKTDFDDNTTENDVDPLLDPENKSDSIIDTYDDDDNDDDDDNDDDDDDDDDDRY
;
A
#
# COMPACT_ATOMS: atom_id res chain seq x y z
N MET A 1 -10.98 -51.88 48.27
CA MET A 1 -11.36 -50.80 47.33
C MET A 1 -10.22 -50.67 46.34
N PRO A 2 -10.41 -50.90 45.03
CA PRO A 2 -9.36 -50.61 44.07
C PRO A 2 -9.05 -49.10 44.13
N THR A 3 -7.77 -48.76 44.21
CA THR A 3 -7.30 -47.37 44.19
C THR A 3 -7.31 -46.87 42.76
N THR A 4 -8.32 -46.08 42.38
CA THR A 4 -8.33 -45.38 41.11
C THR A 4 -7.32 -44.23 41.18
N GLN A 5 -6.21 -44.37 40.48
CA GLN A 5 -5.26 -43.26 40.30
C GLN A 5 -5.69 -42.43 39.09
N SER A 6 -5.36 -41.14 39.08
CA SER A 6 -5.62 -40.25 37.95
C SER A 6 -4.36 -39.49 37.58
N ILE A 7 -4.24 -39.15 36.30
CA ILE A 7 -3.18 -38.28 35.77
C ILE A 7 -3.83 -37.07 35.15
N THR A 8 -3.32 -35.90 35.51
CA THR A 8 -3.67 -34.62 34.88
C THR A 8 -2.42 -34.06 34.19
N VAL A 9 -2.55 -33.69 32.92
CA VAL A 9 -1.54 -32.94 32.20
C VAL A 9 -2.12 -31.60 31.81
N LYS A 10 -1.38 -30.54 32.14
CA LYS A 10 -1.72 -29.15 31.84
C LYS A 10 -0.62 -28.53 31.00
N ARG A 11 -1.00 -27.91 29.89
CA ARG A 11 -0.11 -27.15 29.01
C ARG A 11 -0.67 -25.74 28.86
N THR A 12 0.23 -24.77 28.98
CA THR A 12 -0.07 -23.35 28.76
C THR A 12 0.77 -22.87 27.59
N GLU A 13 0.11 -22.29 26.59
CA GLU A 13 0.73 -21.61 25.45
C GLU A 13 0.50 -20.11 25.62
N ASN A 14 1.59 -19.33 25.53
CA ASN A 14 1.52 -17.88 25.59
C ASN A 14 1.34 -17.35 24.18
N LEU A 15 0.20 -16.70 23.93
CA LEU A 15 -0.18 -16.19 22.61
C LEU A 15 0.21 -14.72 22.41
N GLY A 16 0.88 -14.11 23.40
CA GLY A 16 1.15 -12.67 23.41
C GLY A 16 -0.07 -11.85 23.85
N ASN A 17 0.10 -10.52 23.95
CA ASN A 17 -0.96 -9.59 24.36
C ASN A 17 -1.70 -9.97 25.66
N PHE A 18 -0.97 -10.48 26.65
CA PHE A 18 -1.52 -10.96 27.93
C PHE A 18 -2.55 -12.10 27.79
N SER A 19 -2.62 -12.76 26.62
CA SER A 19 -3.50 -13.89 26.37
C SER A 19 -2.73 -15.21 26.46
N ASN A 20 -3.33 -16.19 27.14
CA ASN A 20 -2.79 -17.53 27.28
C ASN A 20 -3.85 -18.54 26.89
N LYS A 21 -3.46 -19.56 26.15
CA LYS A 21 -4.29 -20.75 25.91
C LYS A 21 -3.87 -21.83 26.89
N VAL A 22 -4.83 -22.35 27.64
CA VAL A 22 -4.60 -23.42 28.61
C VAL A 22 -5.38 -24.64 28.15
N ILE A 23 -4.68 -25.75 27.99
CA ILE A 23 -5.30 -27.06 27.76
C ILE A 23 -4.94 -27.96 28.93
N GLU A 24 -5.97 -28.53 29.54
CA GLU A 24 -5.85 -29.43 30.67
C GLU A 24 -6.70 -30.67 30.39
N GLU A 25 -6.07 -31.84 30.39
CA GLU A 25 -6.77 -33.11 30.28
C GLU A 25 -6.44 -33.98 31.48
N THR A 26 -7.43 -34.76 31.91
CA THR A 26 -7.30 -35.72 33.01
C THR A 26 -7.80 -37.08 32.56
N ILE A 27 -7.05 -38.13 32.88
CA ILE A 27 -7.42 -39.52 32.64
C ILE A 27 -7.40 -40.30 33.95
N LEU A 28 -8.23 -41.34 34.02
CA LEU A 28 -8.21 -42.32 35.11
C LEU A 28 -7.34 -43.50 34.64
N LEU A 29 -6.46 -43.96 35.52
CA LEU A 29 -5.62 -45.12 35.27
C LEU A 29 -6.36 -46.40 35.65
N ASN A 30 -6.32 -47.38 34.76
CA ASN A 30 -6.76 -48.74 35.05
C ASN A 30 -5.68 -49.52 35.81
N GLU A 31 -6.07 -50.61 36.47
CA GLU A 31 -5.12 -51.48 37.15
C GLU A 31 -4.13 -52.10 36.16
N GLY A 32 -2.82 -51.86 36.38
CA GLY A 32 -1.74 -52.38 35.56
C GLY A 32 -1.25 -51.44 34.45
N GLU A 33 -1.88 -50.27 34.27
CA GLU A 33 -1.35 -49.23 33.38
C GLU A 33 -0.13 -48.55 33.99
N ASP A 34 0.90 -48.30 33.16
CA ASP A 34 2.07 -47.54 33.56
C ASP A 34 1.72 -46.04 33.58
N PRO A 35 1.76 -45.37 34.74
CA PRO A 35 1.46 -43.95 34.84
C PRO A 35 2.34 -43.07 33.94
N ASP A 36 3.61 -43.43 33.74
CA ASP A 36 4.53 -42.63 32.94
C ASP A 36 4.23 -42.74 31.44
N GLU A 37 3.83 -43.92 30.98
CA GLU A 37 3.42 -44.14 29.59
C GLU A 37 2.12 -43.38 29.28
N GLU A 38 1.12 -43.49 30.15
CA GLU A 38 -0.17 -42.81 29.97
C GLU A 38 -0.03 -41.28 30.06
N ARG A 39 0.82 -40.78 30.95
CA ARG A 39 1.17 -39.35 31.00
C ARG A 39 1.82 -38.89 29.71
N ARG A 40 2.73 -39.68 29.12
CA ARG A 40 3.38 -39.33 27.84
C ARG A 40 2.37 -39.29 26.70
N LYS A 41 1.45 -40.26 26.61
CA LYS A 41 0.37 -40.28 25.62
C LYS A 41 -0.51 -39.03 25.74
N LEU A 42 -0.90 -38.68 26.97
CA LEU A 42 -1.73 -37.51 27.23
C LEU A 42 -1.02 -36.20 26.87
N SER A 43 0.28 -36.09 27.20
CA SER A 43 1.10 -34.94 26.81
C SER A 43 1.20 -34.77 25.29
N LEU A 44 1.46 -35.86 24.56
CA LEU A 44 1.53 -35.84 23.09
C LEU A 44 0.19 -35.45 22.46
N LYS A 45 -0.93 -35.90 23.03
CA LYS A 45 -2.27 -35.53 22.57
C LYS A 45 -2.52 -34.03 22.74
N ILE A 46 -2.21 -33.48 23.91
CA ILE A 46 -2.34 -32.04 24.18
C ILE A 46 -1.45 -31.22 23.25
N GLU A 47 -0.20 -31.62 23.05
CA GLU A 47 0.73 -30.93 22.13
C GLU A 47 0.22 -30.96 20.68
N ARG A 48 -0.26 -32.10 20.19
CA ARG A 48 -0.83 -32.19 18.84
C ARG A 48 -2.06 -31.28 18.69
N SER A 49 -2.94 -31.25 19.68
CA SER A 49 -4.14 -30.41 19.65
C SER A 49 -3.77 -28.93 19.62
N LEU A 50 -2.79 -28.50 20.42
CA LEU A 50 -2.30 -27.11 20.38
C LEU A 50 -1.78 -26.75 18.99
N HIS A 51 -0.91 -27.59 18.43
CA HIS A 51 -0.30 -27.32 17.13
C HIS A 51 -1.31 -27.32 15.98
N GLU A 52 -2.29 -28.21 15.99
CA GLU A 52 -3.32 -28.24 14.94
C GLU A 52 -4.20 -27.00 14.98
N ASP A 53 -4.65 -26.58 16.17
CA ASP A 53 -5.46 -25.37 16.32
C ASP A 53 -4.70 -24.13 15.84
N THR A 54 -3.44 -23.96 16.26
CA THR A 54 -2.60 -22.83 15.84
C THR A 54 -2.36 -22.87 14.33
N ARG A 55 -2.12 -24.05 13.76
CA ARG A 55 -1.92 -24.21 12.31
C ARG A 55 -3.18 -23.86 11.53
N GLN A 56 -4.35 -24.25 12.01
CA GLN A 56 -5.62 -23.95 11.37
C GLN A 56 -5.91 -22.44 11.41
N GLN A 57 -5.69 -21.78 12.56
CA GLN A 57 -5.82 -20.33 12.69
C GLN A 57 -4.91 -19.58 11.73
N VAL A 58 -3.62 -19.95 11.68
CA VAL A 58 -2.65 -19.33 10.75
C VAL A 58 -3.08 -19.53 9.29
N LYS A 59 -3.59 -20.72 8.95
CA LYS A 59 -4.04 -21.01 7.59
C LYS A 59 -5.26 -20.17 7.20
N GLU A 60 -6.19 -19.96 8.12
CA GLU A 60 -7.36 -19.10 7.92
C GLU A 60 -6.93 -17.64 7.73
N GLU A 61 -6.09 -17.11 8.62
CA GLU A 61 -5.57 -15.74 8.55
C GLU A 61 -4.80 -15.48 7.26
N ILE A 62 -3.91 -16.40 6.84
CA ILE A 62 -3.21 -16.31 5.55
C ILE A 62 -4.21 -16.30 4.39
N GLY A 63 -5.30 -17.08 4.50
CA GLY A 63 -6.37 -17.11 3.51
C GLY A 63 -7.07 -15.75 3.38
N GLU A 64 -7.43 -15.14 4.50
CA GLU A 64 -8.07 -13.82 4.55
C GLU A 64 -7.15 -12.73 4.00
N LEU A 65 -5.88 -12.70 4.43
CA LEU A 65 -4.89 -11.74 3.94
C LEU A 65 -4.66 -11.84 2.43
N ARG A 66 -4.68 -13.05 1.87
CA ARG A 66 -4.57 -13.25 0.40
C ARG A 66 -5.80 -12.71 -0.33
N GLN A 67 -6.99 -12.89 0.23
CA GLN A 67 -8.22 -12.34 -0.35
C GLN A 67 -8.22 -10.81 -0.30
N GLU A 68 -7.82 -10.23 0.84
CA GLU A 68 -7.73 -8.79 1.01
C GLU A 68 -6.69 -8.18 0.05
N LYS A 69 -5.50 -8.78 -0.06
CA LYS A 69 -4.48 -8.37 -1.04
C LYS A 69 -5.03 -8.40 -2.47
N SER A 70 -5.77 -9.45 -2.83
CA SER A 70 -6.39 -9.55 -4.16
C SER A 70 -7.40 -8.45 -4.41
N LYS A 71 -8.23 -8.13 -3.41
CA LYS A 71 -9.23 -7.05 -3.49
C LYS A 71 -8.54 -5.69 -3.65
N LEU A 72 -7.55 -5.37 -2.81
CA LEU A 72 -6.79 -4.12 -2.90
C LEU A 72 -6.10 -3.97 -4.26
N ASN A 73 -5.53 -5.04 -4.81
CA ASN A 73 -4.93 -5.02 -6.14
C ASN A 73 -5.97 -4.72 -7.24
N SER A 74 -7.19 -5.23 -7.13
CA SER A 74 -8.26 -4.90 -8.07
C SER A 74 -8.67 -3.43 -7.97
N GLU A 75 -8.80 -2.89 -6.76
CA GLU A 75 -9.12 -1.48 -6.51
C GLU A 75 -8.02 -0.55 -7.05
N LEU A 76 -6.75 -0.90 -6.83
CA LEU A 76 -5.61 -0.16 -7.39
C LEU A 76 -5.63 -0.16 -8.93
N ARG A 77 -5.96 -1.29 -9.56
CA ARG A 77 -6.07 -1.37 -11.02
C ARG A 77 -7.17 -0.45 -11.54
N GLU A 78 -8.34 -0.47 -10.91
CA GLU A 78 -9.46 0.40 -11.28
C GLU A 78 -9.10 1.89 -11.09
N LEU A 79 -8.43 2.23 -10.00
CA LEU A 79 -8.00 3.60 -9.74
C LEU A 79 -7.01 4.10 -10.80
N ARG A 80 -6.01 3.27 -11.14
CA ARG A 80 -5.05 3.57 -12.22
C ARG A 80 -5.74 3.79 -13.56
N GLU A 81 -6.77 2.99 -13.87
CA GLU A 81 -7.54 3.17 -15.10
C GLU A 81 -8.35 4.47 -15.10
N ARG A 82 -8.95 4.84 -13.95
CA ARG A 82 -9.65 6.12 -13.80
C ARG A 82 -8.70 7.30 -13.98
N ILE A 83 -7.53 7.27 -13.35
CA ILE A 83 -6.50 8.31 -13.50
C ILE A 83 -6.12 8.46 -14.98
N ARG A 84 -5.87 7.35 -15.68
CA ARG A 84 -5.56 7.39 -17.12
C ARG A 84 -6.67 8.06 -17.93
N LYS A 85 -7.94 7.74 -17.66
CA LYS A 85 -9.09 8.37 -18.33
C LYS A 85 -9.14 9.87 -18.09
N TYR A 86 -8.93 10.31 -16.84
CA TYR A 86 -8.90 11.73 -16.52
C TYR A 86 -7.72 12.46 -17.17
N LYS A 87 -6.55 11.83 -17.26
CA LYS A 87 -5.39 12.40 -17.95
C LYS A 87 -5.70 12.69 -19.43
N VAL A 88 -6.32 11.73 -20.13
CA VAL A 88 -6.74 11.93 -21.53
C VAL A 88 -7.75 13.07 -21.66
N VAL A 89 -8.72 13.18 -20.75
CA VAL A 89 -9.71 14.27 -20.77
C VAL A 89 -9.02 15.63 -20.55
N LEU A 90 -8.05 15.71 -19.65
CA LEU A 90 -7.27 16.92 -19.40
C LEU A 90 -6.45 17.32 -20.63
N GLU A 91 -5.77 16.36 -21.27
CA GLU A 91 -5.00 16.60 -22.50
C GLU A 91 -5.88 17.14 -23.64
N VAL A 92 -7.09 16.58 -23.81
CA VAL A 92 -8.06 17.07 -24.81
C VAL A 92 -8.55 18.48 -24.49
N HIS A 93 -8.85 18.77 -23.23
CA HIS A 93 -9.25 20.13 -22.83
C HIS A 93 -8.12 21.14 -23.01
N GLN A 94 -6.88 20.75 -22.69
CA GLN A 94 -5.70 21.60 -22.88
C GLN A 94 -5.51 21.96 -24.36
N ALA A 95 -5.55 20.97 -25.25
CA ALA A 95 -5.46 21.18 -26.69
C ALA A 95 -6.59 22.08 -27.24
N PHE A 96 -7.81 21.95 -26.71
CA PHE A 96 -8.93 22.83 -27.07
C PHE A 96 -8.68 24.29 -26.64
N ILE A 97 -8.18 24.51 -25.43
CA ILE A 97 -7.86 25.84 -24.90
C ILE A 97 -6.75 26.49 -25.75
N GLU A 98 -5.69 25.75 -26.06
CA GLU A 98 -4.59 26.22 -26.91
C GLU A 98 -5.09 26.64 -28.29
N SER A 99 -5.91 25.80 -28.94
CA SER A 99 -6.52 26.12 -30.23
C SER A 99 -7.42 27.36 -30.17
N ALA A 100 -8.18 27.56 -29.09
CA ALA A 100 -9.03 28.75 -28.94
C ALA A 100 -8.18 30.01 -28.71
N GLY A 101 -7.07 29.90 -27.98
CA GLY A 101 -6.11 30.99 -27.77
C GLY A 101 -5.46 31.46 -29.06
N ASP A 102 -5.10 30.53 -29.95
CA ASP A 102 -4.51 30.85 -31.26
C ASP A 102 -5.49 31.60 -32.17
N ILE A 103 -6.77 31.21 -32.19
CA ILE A 103 -7.82 31.91 -32.96
C ILE A 103 -8.02 33.34 -32.44
N LEU A 104 -8.03 33.53 -31.11
CA LEU A 104 -8.19 34.86 -30.52
C LEU A 104 -6.98 35.78 -30.78
N LYS A 105 -5.78 35.23 -30.94
CA LYS A 105 -4.59 36.02 -31.33
C LYS A 105 -4.66 36.46 -32.79
N THR A 106 -5.08 35.58 -33.70
CA THR A 106 -5.19 35.94 -35.12
C THR A 106 -6.21 37.04 -35.39
N ASP A 107 -7.30 37.10 -34.61
CA ASP A 107 -8.31 38.15 -34.73
C ASP A 107 -7.88 39.49 -34.11
N PHE A 108 -6.85 39.50 -33.26
CA PHE A 108 -6.35 40.71 -32.59
C PHE A 108 -5.28 41.43 -33.40
N ASP A 109 -4.41 40.68 -34.10
CA ASP A 109 -3.34 41.25 -34.94
C ASP A 109 -3.89 41.91 -36.22
N ASP A 110 -5.01 41.42 -36.77
CA ASP A 110 -5.65 41.97 -37.98
C ASP A 110 -6.41 43.30 -37.74
N ASN A 111 -6.58 43.73 -36.48
CA ASN A 111 -7.27 44.98 -36.12
C ASN A 111 -6.31 46.13 -35.76
N THR A 112 -5.02 46.02 -36.11
CA THR A 112 -4.01 47.09 -35.86
C THR A 112 -3.58 47.88 -37.11
N THR A 113 -4.28 47.74 -38.24
CA THR A 113 -4.11 48.65 -39.38
C THR A 113 -5.26 49.67 -39.44
N GLU A 114 -4.89 50.95 -39.60
CA GLU A 114 -5.75 52.13 -39.66
C GLU A 114 -6.18 52.76 -38.32
N ASN A 115 -5.22 53.44 -37.69
CA ASN A 115 -5.50 54.77 -37.17
C ASN A 115 -4.28 55.66 -37.46
N ASP A 116 -4.38 56.43 -38.54
CA ASP A 116 -3.56 57.63 -38.78
C ASP A 116 -3.82 58.62 -37.63
N VAL A 117 -3.01 58.56 -36.57
CA VAL A 117 -3.06 59.55 -35.48
C VAL A 117 -1.81 60.41 -35.55
N ASP A 118 -2.05 61.66 -35.95
CA ASP A 118 -1.18 62.83 -35.88
C ASP A 118 -0.30 62.83 -34.60
N PRO A 119 1.03 63.03 -34.68
CA PRO A 119 1.89 63.05 -33.50
C PRO A 119 1.86 64.43 -32.85
N LEU A 120 0.77 64.77 -32.16
CA LEU A 120 0.78 65.84 -31.17
C LEU A 120 1.32 65.28 -29.86
N LEU A 121 2.64 65.40 -29.73
CA LEU A 121 3.40 65.22 -28.50
C LEU A 121 2.82 66.09 -27.39
N ASP A 122 2.29 65.47 -26.34
CA ASP A 122 2.17 66.09 -25.02
C ASP A 122 2.95 65.22 -24.00
N PRO A 123 4.09 65.70 -23.47
CA PRO A 123 5.05 64.86 -22.77
C PRO A 123 4.83 64.91 -21.25
N GLU A 124 3.66 64.59 -20.74
CA GLU A 124 3.44 64.59 -19.28
C GLU A 124 2.37 63.60 -18.85
N ASN A 125 2.70 62.30 -18.88
CA ASN A 125 2.14 61.38 -17.89
C ASN A 125 3.15 60.31 -17.52
N LYS A 126 3.99 60.65 -16.53
CA LYS A 126 4.77 59.68 -15.78
C LYS A 126 3.82 58.94 -14.86
N SER A 127 3.70 57.64 -15.06
CA SER A 127 3.25 56.72 -14.01
C SER A 127 4.17 55.52 -14.06
N ASP A 128 5.19 55.59 -13.21
CA ASP A 128 6.09 54.50 -12.90
C ASP A 128 5.28 53.26 -12.49
N SER A 129 5.52 52.14 -13.17
CA SER A 129 5.20 50.82 -12.65
C SER A 129 6.38 49.91 -12.95
N ILE A 130 7.19 49.75 -11.91
CA ILE A 130 8.29 48.81 -11.74
C ILE A 130 7.88 47.42 -12.27
N ILE A 131 8.57 46.95 -13.30
CA ILE A 131 8.62 45.52 -13.63
C ILE A 131 9.87 44.99 -12.95
N ASP A 132 9.64 44.28 -11.84
CA ASP A 132 10.64 43.42 -11.21
C ASP A 132 10.94 42.27 -12.18
N THR A 133 12.18 42.22 -12.65
CA THR A 133 12.76 41.08 -13.34
C THR A 133 13.04 39.99 -12.31
N TYR A 134 12.20 38.96 -12.25
CA TYR A 134 12.60 37.70 -11.64
C TYR A 134 13.09 36.79 -12.76
N ASP A 135 14.38 36.49 -12.66
CA ASP A 135 15.14 35.54 -13.47
C ASP A 135 14.50 34.15 -13.39
N ASP A 136 14.20 33.59 -14.57
CA ASP A 136 13.94 32.16 -14.79
C ASP A 136 15.27 31.41 -14.66
N ASP A 137 15.52 30.80 -13.50
CA ASP A 137 16.55 29.77 -13.30
C ASP A 137 15.86 28.49 -12.76
N ASP A 138 15.00 27.88 -13.59
CA ASP A 138 14.56 26.50 -13.40
C ASP A 138 15.59 25.57 -14.08
N ASN A 139 16.61 25.20 -13.30
CA ASN A 139 17.53 24.13 -13.66
C ASN A 139 17.00 22.81 -13.07
N ASP A 140 16.13 22.16 -13.85
CA ASP A 140 15.70 20.77 -13.66
C ASP A 140 16.89 19.83 -13.93
N ASP A 141 17.50 19.29 -12.87
CA ASP A 141 18.36 18.11 -12.94
C ASP A 141 17.71 17.00 -12.09
N ASP A 142 16.77 16.30 -12.72
CA ASP A 142 16.30 14.97 -12.31
C ASP A 142 17.37 13.94 -12.74
N ASP A 143 18.29 13.61 -11.84
CA ASP A 143 19.15 12.42 -11.96
C ASP A 143 18.47 11.23 -11.27
N ASP A 144 17.65 10.52 -12.05
CA ASP A 144 17.22 9.15 -11.79
C ASP A 144 18.45 8.21 -11.90
N ASN A 145 18.91 7.67 -10.78
CA ASN A 145 19.76 6.48 -10.75
C ASN A 145 19.05 5.38 -9.93
N ASP A 146 18.18 4.65 -10.62
CA ASP A 146 17.75 3.31 -10.26
C ASP A 146 18.87 2.32 -10.65
N ASP A 147 19.81 2.08 -9.72
CA ASP A 147 20.69 0.90 -9.78
C ASP A 147 20.04 -0.21 -8.93
N ASP A 148 19.11 -0.94 -9.57
CA ASP A 148 18.68 -2.28 -9.16
C ASP A 148 19.80 -3.28 -9.55
N ASP A 149 20.77 -3.47 -8.65
CA ASP A 149 21.69 -4.62 -8.72
C ASP A 149 20.99 -5.86 -8.14
N ASP A 150 20.29 -6.57 -9.04
CA ASP A 150 19.89 -7.97 -8.89
C ASP A 150 21.13 -8.88 -8.98
N ASP A 151 21.83 -9.06 -7.86
CA ASP A 151 22.80 -10.16 -7.70
C ASP A 151 22.07 -11.44 -7.21
N ASP A 152 21.38 -12.10 -8.14
CA ASP A 152 21.00 -13.51 -8.02
C ASP A 152 22.24 -14.39 -8.36
N ASP A 153 23.18 -14.46 -7.43
CA ASP A 153 24.26 -15.45 -7.47
C ASP A 153 23.74 -16.81 -6.97
N ASP A 154 23.19 -17.52 -7.95
CA ASP A 154 23.43 -18.93 -8.27
C ASP A 154 24.58 -19.59 -7.47
N ASP A 155 24.26 -20.32 -6.38
CA ASP A 155 25.12 -21.39 -5.89
C ASP A 155 24.46 -22.22 -4.77
N ARG A 156 24.04 -23.44 -5.09
CA ARG A 156 24.67 -24.67 -4.55
C ARG A 156 23.92 -25.93 -4.99
N TYR A 157 24.66 -26.71 -5.78
CA TYR A 157 24.56 -28.16 -5.98
C TYR A 157 24.38 -28.96 -4.68
#